data_AF-A0A4P7JD18-F1
#
_entry.id   AF-A0A4P7JD18-F1
#
_cell.length_a   1.000
_cell.length_b   1.000
_cell.length_c   1.000
_cell.angle_alpha   90.00
_cell.angle_beta   90.00
_cell.angle_gamma   90.00
#
_symmetry.space_group_name_H-M   'P 1'
#
loop_
_entity.id
_entity.type
_entity.pdbx_description
1 polymer ?
#
loop_
_entity_poly.entity_id
_entity_poly.type
_entity_poly.pdbx_seq_one_letter_code
_entity_poly.pdbx_strand_id
1 'polypeptide(L)' 'MLKAEALRVDGKSFAYLSETGLVLKLPKATVDRLIAEARGTALTVGTRVMKEWVVVPPSESDHWQGLMAEAMGFVGGAG' A
#
# COMPACT_ATOMS: atom_id res chain seq x y z
N MET A 1 -7.51 15.85 -14.20
CA MET A 1 -7.22 14.80 -13.19
C MET A 1 -5.96 14.07 -13.61
N LEU A 2 -4.89 14.13 -12.81
CA LEU A 2 -3.75 13.25 -12.98
C LEU A 2 -4.15 11.87 -12.42
N LYS A 3 -4.40 10.88 -13.29
CA LYS A 3 -4.43 9.49 -12.86
C LYS A 3 -2.97 9.10 -12.63
N ALA A 4 -2.52 9.07 -11.38
CA ALA A 4 -1.25 8.41 -11.08
C ALA A 4 -1.39 6.94 -11.51
N GLU A 5 -0.61 6.51 -12.50
CA GLU A 5 -0.59 5.11 -12.89
C GLU A 5 -0.04 4.28 -11.74
N ALA A 6 -0.66 3.12 -11.48
CA ALA A 6 -0.16 2.23 -10.45
C ALA A 6 1.18 1.64 -10.87
N LEU A 7 2.14 1.62 -9.93
CA LEU A 7 3.38 0.90 -10.07
C LEU A 7 3.11 -0.60 -10.12
N ARG A 8 3.85 -1.29 -11.00
CA ARG A 8 3.67 -2.71 -11.29
C ARG A 8 5.01 -3.45 -11.30
N VAL A 9 4.98 -4.70 -10.85
CA VAL A 9 6.04 -5.70 -11.06
C VAL A 9 5.39 -6.90 -11.74
N ASP A 10 5.94 -7.36 -12.88
CA ASP A 10 5.40 -8.48 -13.67
C ASP A 10 3.89 -8.37 -13.93
N GLY A 11 3.43 -7.15 -14.25
CA GLY A 11 2.01 -6.85 -14.49
C GLY A 11 1.12 -6.76 -13.24
N LYS A 12 1.65 -7.04 -12.04
CA LYS A 12 0.92 -6.93 -10.77
C LYS A 12 1.07 -5.53 -10.17
N SER A 13 -0.04 -4.81 -10.01
CA SER A 13 -0.04 -3.52 -9.32
C SER A 13 0.27 -3.67 -7.84
N PHE A 14 1.14 -2.82 -7.30
CA PHE A 14 1.53 -2.87 -5.89
C PHE A 14 1.56 -1.50 -5.20
N ALA A 15 1.58 -0.40 -5.94
CA ALA A 15 1.58 0.92 -5.32
C ALA A 15 0.94 1.98 -6.22
N TYR A 16 0.33 3.01 -5.63
CA TYR A 16 -0.04 4.25 -6.31
C TYR A 16 -0.21 5.37 -5.30
N LEU A 17 -0.17 6.62 -5.75
CA LEU A 17 -0.47 7.78 -4.91
C LEU A 17 -1.96 8.16 -5.06
N SER A 18 -2.66 8.27 -3.95
CA SER A 18 -4.02 8.83 -3.88
C SER A 18 -4.00 10.25 -3.30
N GLU A 19 -5.15 10.90 -3.23
CA GLU A 19 -5.30 12.20 -2.56
C GLU A 19 -5.03 12.13 -1.05
N THR A 20 -5.16 10.94 -0.45
CA THR A 20 -5.07 10.74 1.01
C THR A 20 -3.76 10.07 1.45
N GLY A 21 -2.91 9.66 0.52
CA GLY A 21 -1.60 9.10 0.84
C GLY A 21 -1.08 8.09 -0.17
N LEU A 22 -0.02 7.40 0.23
CA LEU A 22 0.58 6.32 -0.53
C LEU A 22 -0.21 5.03 -0.32
N VAL A 23 -0.76 4.48 -1.38
CA VAL A 23 -1.49 3.22 -1.35
C VAL A 23 -0.54 2.09 -1.71
N LEU A 24 -0.40 1.09 -0.84
CA LEU A 24 0.54 -0.01 -1.00
C LEU A 24 -0.15 -1.36 -0.86
N LYS A 25 0.31 -2.32 -1.66
CA LYS A 25 -0.01 -3.74 -1.51
C LYS A 25 1.07 -4.41 -0.67
N LEU A 26 0.71 -4.84 0.53
CA LEU A 26 1.62 -5.41 1.52
C LEU A 26 1.10 -6.76 2.03
N PRO A 27 1.96 -7.60 2.64
CA PRO A 27 1.49 -8.76 3.37
C PRO A 27 0.41 -8.35 4.38
N LYS A 28 -0.63 -9.17 4.50
CA LYS A 28 -1.77 -8.89 5.40
C LYS A 28 -1.30 -8.55 6.83
N ALA A 29 -0.29 -9.24 7.35
CA ALA A 29 0.26 -8.99 8.67
C ALA A 29 0.79 -7.55 8.83
N THR A 30 1.47 -7.03 7.81
CA THR A 30 1.96 -5.65 7.79
C THR A 30 0.82 -4.65 7.70
N VAL A 31 -0.21 -4.93 6.89
CA VAL A 31 -1.42 -4.10 6.82
C VAL A 31 -2.12 -4.02 8.17
N ASP A 32 -2.36 -5.17 8.81
CA ASP A 32 -3.02 -5.25 10.11
C ASP A 32 -2.21 -4.48 11.17
N ARG A 33 -0.88 -4.60 11.16
CA ARG A 33 0.02 -3.88 12.06
C ARG A 33 -0.06 -2.35 11.86
N LEU A 34 0.01 -1.87 10.61
CA LEU A 34 -0.07 -0.43 10.32
C LEU A 34 -1.40 0.17 10.76
N ILE A 35 -2.50 -0.57 10.59
CA ILE A 35 -3.83 -0.13 11.06
C ILE A 35 -3.89 -0.13 12.59
N ALA A 36 -3.38 -1.16 13.25
CA ALA A 36 -3.36 -1.25 14.72
C ALA A 36 -2.51 -0.15 15.37
N GLU A 37 -1.43 0.27 14.71
CA GLU A 37 -0.55 1.37 15.14
C GLU A 37 -1.12 2.77 14.78
N ALA A 38 -2.26 2.86 14.10
CA ALA A 38 -2.83 4.10 13.56
C ALA A 38 -1.93 4.83 12.53
N ARG A 39 -1.10 4.07 11.82
CA ARG A 39 -0.13 4.55 10.82
C ARG A 39 -0.57 4.28 9.38
N GLY A 40 -1.73 3.68 9.22
CA GLY A 40 -2.37 3.47 7.92
C GLY A 40 -3.85 3.17 8.08
N THR A 41 -4.57 3.27 6.97
CA THR A 41 -6.01 2.96 6.91
C THR A 41 -6.28 1.88 5.87
N ALA A 42 -7.27 1.04 6.12
CA ALA A 42 -7.64 -0.03 5.20
C ALA A 42 -8.13 0.56 3.87
N LEU A 43 -7.65 0.04 2.74
CA LEU A 43 -8.20 0.41 1.45
C LEU A 43 -9.55 -0.29 1.24
N THR A 44 -10.59 0.49 0.93
CA THR A 44 -11.92 -0.02 0.59
C THR A 44 -12.25 0.30 -0.87
N VAL A 45 -12.67 -0.70 -1.63
CA VAL A 45 -13.10 -0.55 -3.02
C VAL A 45 -14.57 -0.95 -3.11
N GLY A 46 -15.45 0.03 -3.34
CA GLY A 46 -16.89 -0.17 -3.20
C GLY A 46 -17.23 -0.52 -1.74
N THR A 47 -17.75 -1.73 -1.51
CA THR A 47 -18.06 -2.25 -0.16
C THR A 47 -17.00 -3.23 0.35
N ARG A 48 -15.96 -3.53 -0.44
CA ARG A 48 -14.96 -4.55 -0.12
C ARG A 48 -13.73 -3.93 0.51
N VAL A 49 -13.40 -4.38 1.72
CA VAL A 49 -12.11 -4.12 2.35
C VAL A 49 -11.04 -5.01 1.71
N MET A 50 -9.98 -4.38 1.21
CA MET A 50 -8.86 -5.03 0.55
C MET A 50 -7.80 -5.38 1.59
N LYS A 51 -7.79 -6.64 2.06
CA LYS A 51 -6.99 -7.09 3.22
C LYS A 51 -5.46 -6.96 3.08
N GLU A 52 -4.96 -6.80 1.86
CA GLU A 52 -3.54 -6.65 1.54
C GLU A 52 -3.21 -5.23 1.08
N TRP A 53 -4.14 -4.29 1.24
CA TRP A 53 -3.96 -2.92 0.77
C TRP A 53 -4.19 -1.93 1.90
N VAL A 54 -3.26 -0.99 2.01
CA VAL A 54 -3.27 0.06 3.03
C VAL A 54 -2.99 1.40 2.38
N VAL A 55 -3.61 2.45 2.91
CA VAL A 55 -3.28 3.84 2.62
C VAL A 55 -2.43 4.37 3.77
N VAL A 56 -1.19 4.75 3.46
CA VAL A 56 -0.23 5.34 4.41
C VAL A 56 -0.25 6.86 4.22
N PRO A 57 -0.62 7.65 5.24
CA PRO A 57 -0.78 9.09 5.10
C PRO A 57 0.58 9.79 4.91
N PRO A 58 0.59 11.03 4.37
CA PRO A 58 1.82 11.81 4.21
C PRO A 58 2.56 12.11 5.53
N SER A 59 1.87 12.07 6.67
CA SER A 59 2.49 12.21 8.00
C SER A 59 3.45 11.08 8.35
N GLU A 60 3.38 9.95 7.63
CA GLU A 60 4.25 8.77 7.79
C GLU A 60 5.24 8.63 6.62
N SER A 61 5.51 9.71 5.88
CA SER A 61 6.34 9.71 4.67
C SER A 61 7.75 9.17 4.89
N ASP A 62 8.31 9.34 6.09
CA ASP A 62 9.63 8.80 6.48
C ASP A 62 9.70 7.26 6.35
N HIS A 63 8.55 6.58 6.42
CA HIS A 63 8.46 5.13 6.31
C HIS A 63 8.11 4.64 4.89
N TRP A 64 7.72 5.54 3.99
CA TRP A 64 7.23 5.18 2.66
C TRP A 64 8.27 4.41 1.84
N GLN A 65 9.55 4.80 1.93
CA GLN A 65 10.60 4.12 1.18
C GLN A 65 10.75 2.65 1.60
N GLY A 66 10.74 2.37 2.92
CA GLY A 66 10.83 1.01 3.44
C GLY A 66 9.60 0.17 3.07
N LEU A 67 8.41 0.73 3.23
CA LEU A 67 7.16 0.06 2.87
C LEU A 67 7.04 -0.18 1.36
N MET A 68 7.57 0.72 0.52
CA MET A 68 7.62 0.52 -0.93
C MET A 68 8.52 -0.66 -1.31
N ALA A 69 9.69 -0.79 -0.66
CA ALA A 69 10.59 -1.92 -0.88
C ALA A 69 9.94 -3.25 -0.48
N GLU A 70 9.25 -3.28 0.67
CA GLU A 70 8.48 -4.45 1.12
C GLU A 70 7.37 -4.81 0.13
N ALA A 71 6.59 -3.82 -0.32
CA ALA A 71 5.51 -4.01 -1.28
C ALA A 71 6.02 -4.56 -2.62
N MET A 72 7.15 -4.06 -3.10
CA MET A 72 7.82 -4.55 -4.31
C MET A 72 8.27 -6.01 -4.15
N GLY A 73 8.88 -6.36 -3.02
CA GLY A 73 9.29 -7.74 -2.71
C GLY A 73 8.11 -8.71 -2.64
N PHE A 74 7.01 -8.28 -2.02
CA PHE A 74 5.79 -9.08 -1.88
C PHE A 74 5.17 -9.49 -3.22
N VAL A 75 5.11 -8.56 -4.20
CA VAL A 75 4.55 -8.88 -5.53
C VAL A 75 5.55 -9.57 -6.47
N GLY A 76 6.85 -9.33 -6.27
CA GLY A 76 7.97 -9.90 -7.03
C GLY A 76 8.30 -11.36 -6.68
N GLY A 77 7.64 -11.95 -5.68
CA GLY A 77 7.81 -13.37 -5.36
C GLY A 77 9.10 -13.70 -4.62
N ALA A 78 9.66 -12.76 -3.85
CA ALA A 78 10.54 -13.14 -2.75
C ALA A 78 9.67 -13.87 -1.70
N GLY A 79 9.44 -15.16 -1.94
CA GLY A 79 8.80 -16.10 -1.03
C GLY A 79 9.70 -16.50 0.12
#